data_AF-A0A1X0S004-F1
#
_entry.id   AF-A0A1X0S004-F1
#
_cell.length_a   1.000
_cell.length_b   1.000
_cell.length_c   1.000
_cell.angle_alpha   90.00
_cell.angle_beta   90.00
_cell.angle_gamma   90.00
#
_symmetry.space_group_name_H-M   'P 1'
#
loop_
_entity.id
_entity.type
_entity.pdbx_description
1 polymer ?
#
loop_
_entity_poly.entity_id
_entity_poly.type
_entity_poly.pdbx_seq_one_letter_code
_entity_poly.pdbx_strand_id
1 'polypeptide(L)'
;RIRTTSLEEYYHLCGYNLATRRRKEHQECHLDEFKYISELPTLKTANLTSFLLAISTRLQNYQRIHNYYCQDKWYSKFKAYINKQKGTREIVKRLFDNSKKYGTSSTVGAKNQNPNKSKHAPLPPLNGSGSLRSEMVLFVQV
;
A
#
# COMPACT_ATOMS: atom_id res chain seq x y z
N ARG A 1 -16.34 9.80 22.61
CA ARG A 1 -16.41 9.56 21.14
C ARG A 1 -15.25 8.66 20.76
N ILE A 2 -15.51 7.42 20.37
CA ILE A 2 -14.45 6.52 19.88
C ILE A 2 -13.93 7.11 18.56
N ARG A 3 -12.64 7.43 18.52
CA ARG A 3 -11.99 7.94 17.30
C ARG A 3 -11.63 6.72 16.44
N THR A 4 -12.09 6.70 15.21
CA THR A 4 -11.80 5.63 14.24
C THR A 4 -11.19 6.25 12.99
N THR A 5 -10.11 5.66 12.48
CA THR A 5 -9.54 6.01 11.18
C THR A 5 -9.99 5.00 10.14
N SER A 6 -10.46 5.45 8.99
CA SER A 6 -10.82 4.54 7.90
C SER A 6 -9.58 3.91 7.29
N LEU A 7 -9.76 2.76 6.64
CA LEU A 7 -8.70 2.07 5.90
C LEU A 7 -8.11 2.96 4.79
N GLU A 8 -8.96 3.73 4.11
CA GLU A 8 -8.56 4.68 3.07
C GLU A 8 -7.64 5.77 3.64
N GLU A 9 -8.00 6.35 4.78
CA GLU A 9 -7.18 7.37 5.43
C GLU A 9 -5.81 6.82 5.85
N TYR A 10 -5.74 5.58 6.35
CA TYR A 10 -4.49 4.89 6.64
C TYR A 10 -3.59 4.81 5.40
N TYR A 11 -4.11 4.32 4.27
CA TYR A 11 -3.33 4.19 3.04
C TYR A 11 -2.87 5.54 2.49
N HIS A 12 -3.69 6.60 2.63
CA HIS A 12 -3.29 7.95 2.30
C HIS A 12 -2.14 8.46 3.17
N LEU A 13 -2.22 8.29 4.50
CA LEU A 13 -1.16 8.68 5.43
C LEU A 13 0.15 7.93 5.16
N CYS A 14 0.06 6.66 4.79
CA CYS A 14 1.23 5.86 4.42
C CYS A 14 1.79 6.20 3.02
N GLY A 15 1.13 7.08 2.25
CA GLY A 15 1.56 7.46 0.91
C GLY A 15 1.45 6.31 -0.11
N TYR A 16 0.49 5.40 0.09
CA TYR A 16 0.33 4.20 -0.75
C TYR A 16 0.14 4.55 -2.23
N ASN A 17 -0.76 5.49 -2.54
CA ASN A 17 -1.05 5.91 -3.91
C ASN A 17 0.20 6.47 -4.61
N LEU A 18 1.02 7.25 -3.90
CA LEU A 18 2.29 7.77 -4.42
C LEU A 18 3.29 6.64 -4.70
N ALA A 19 3.39 5.66 -3.79
CA ALA A 19 4.26 4.51 -3.97
C ALA A 19 3.82 3.60 -5.13
N THR A 20 2.52 3.47 -5.35
CA THR A 20 1.95 2.72 -6.49
C THR A 20 2.21 3.46 -7.79
N ARG A 21 1.99 4.77 -7.83
CA ARG A 21 2.26 5.60 -9.01
C ARG A 21 3.73 5.51 -9.44
N ARG A 22 4.67 5.68 -8.51
CA ARG A 22 6.12 5.56 -8.78
C ARG A 22 6.54 4.18 -9.29
N ARG A 23 5.89 3.12 -8.80
CA ARG A 23 6.15 1.75 -9.30
C ARG A 23 5.73 1.62 -10.76
N LYS A 24 4.58 2.18 -11.11
CA LYS A 24 4.07 2.17 -12.49
C LYS A 24 4.95 3.02 -13.41
N GLU A 25 5.28 4.24 -13.00
CA GLU A 25 6.22 5.13 -13.73
C GLU A 25 7.55 4.41 -14.00
N HIS A 26 8.13 3.72 -13.00
CA HIS A 26 9.34 2.93 -13.21
C HIS A 26 9.16 1.81 -14.23
N GLN A 27 8.05 1.06 -14.15
CA GLN A 27 7.77 -0.01 -15.12
C GLN A 27 7.64 0.53 -16.54
N GLU A 28 6.99 1.69 -16.70
CA GLU A 28 6.81 2.38 -17.98
C GLU A 28 8.13 2.96 -18.52
N CYS A 29 9.02 3.47 -17.66
CA CYS A 29 10.34 3.96 -18.07
C CYS A 29 11.32 2.84 -18.46
N HIS A 30 11.14 1.64 -17.93
CA HIS A 30 12.04 0.49 -18.11
C HIS A 30 11.25 -0.74 -18.59
N LEU A 31 10.43 -0.54 -19.63
CA LEU A 31 9.50 -1.55 -20.15
C LEU A 31 10.25 -2.80 -20.63
N ASP A 32 11.35 -2.63 -21.34
CA ASP A 32 12.10 -3.73 -21.93
C ASP A 32 12.76 -4.60 -20.86
N GLU A 33 13.39 -3.99 -19.85
CA GLU A 33 13.93 -4.72 -18.70
C GLU A 33 12.83 -5.37 -17.87
N PHE A 34 11.70 -4.67 -17.65
CA PHE A 34 10.58 -5.21 -16.90
C PHE A 34 9.99 -6.44 -17.59
N LYS A 35 9.74 -6.35 -18.91
CA LYS A 35 9.24 -7.46 -19.73
C LYS A 35 10.21 -8.64 -19.67
N TYR A 36 11.49 -8.39 -19.92
CA TYR A 36 12.51 -9.43 -19.86
C TYR A 36 12.56 -10.13 -18.49
N ILE A 37 12.54 -9.37 -17.39
CA ILE A 37 12.56 -9.92 -16.03
C ILE A 37 11.29 -10.72 -15.74
N SER A 38 10.14 -10.29 -16.26
CA SER A 38 8.86 -10.99 -16.08
C SER A 38 8.79 -12.34 -16.81
N GLU A 39 9.56 -12.48 -17.89
CA GLU A 39 9.66 -13.69 -18.70
C GLU A 39 10.77 -14.66 -18.22
N LEU A 40 11.56 -14.27 -17.21
CA LEU A 40 12.63 -15.12 -16.67
C LEU A 40 12.07 -16.42 -16.09
N PRO A 41 12.78 -17.55 -16.27
CA PRO A 41 12.39 -18.81 -15.66
C PRO A 41 12.27 -18.69 -14.13
N THR A 42 11.26 -19.36 -13.58
CA THR A 42 11.01 -19.37 -12.13
C THR A 42 12.03 -20.24 -11.41
N LEU A 43 12.50 -19.77 -10.25
CA LEU A 43 13.31 -20.58 -9.34
C LEU A 43 12.45 -21.54 -8.49
N LYS A 44 11.13 -21.35 -8.46
CA LYS A 44 10.18 -22.18 -7.71
C LYS A 44 9.76 -23.38 -8.56
N THR A 45 10.67 -24.33 -8.76
CA THR A 45 10.41 -25.56 -9.50
C THR A 45 11.09 -26.74 -8.82
N ALA A 46 10.45 -27.92 -8.84
CA ALA A 46 11.02 -29.17 -8.33
C ALA A 46 11.87 -29.91 -9.38
N ASN A 47 11.79 -29.50 -10.66
CA ASN A 47 12.57 -30.08 -11.73
C ASN A 47 13.99 -29.48 -11.73
N LEU A 48 15.01 -30.33 -11.54
CA LEU A 48 16.40 -29.91 -11.47
C LEU A 48 16.89 -29.21 -12.75
N THR A 49 16.53 -29.73 -13.93
CA THR A 49 16.93 -29.13 -15.21
C THR A 49 16.35 -27.73 -15.39
N SER A 50 15.06 -27.55 -15.10
CA SER A 50 14.42 -26.24 -15.13
C SER A 50 15.02 -25.28 -14.11
N PHE A 51 15.40 -25.78 -12.92
CA PHE A 51 16.05 -25.00 -11.88
C PHE A 51 17.45 -24.54 -12.31
N LEU A 52 18.27 -25.44 -12.86
CA LEU A 52 19.61 -25.12 -13.37
C LEU A 52 19.56 -24.12 -14.52
N LEU A 53 18.59 -24.27 -15.42
CA LEU A 53 18.32 -23.30 -16.48
C LEU A 53 17.98 -21.92 -15.89
N ALA A 54 17.05 -21.87 -14.93
CA ALA A 54 16.65 -20.64 -14.27
C ALA A 54 17.82 -19.93 -13.58
N ILE A 55 18.68 -20.68 -12.90
CA ILE A 55 19.91 -20.16 -12.29
C ILE A 55 20.84 -19.61 -13.37
N SER A 56 21.14 -20.40 -14.40
CA SER A 56 22.11 -20.03 -15.43
C SER A 56 21.69 -18.75 -16.15
N THR A 57 20.43 -18.67 -16.57
CA THR A 57 19.88 -17.47 -17.22
C THR A 57 19.96 -16.24 -16.30
N ARG A 58 19.66 -16.39 -15.01
CA ARG A 58 19.72 -15.28 -14.04
C ARG A 58 21.15 -14.84 -13.75
N LEU A 59 22.10 -15.77 -13.66
CA LEU A 59 23.52 -15.46 -13.46
C LEU A 59 24.10 -14.71 -14.66
N GLN A 60 23.83 -15.19 -15.88
CA GLN A 60 24.27 -14.52 -17.11
C GLN A 60 23.71 -13.09 -17.23
N ASN A 61 22.51 -12.86 -16.71
CA ASN A 61 21.82 -11.57 -16.77
C ASN A 61 21.84 -10.81 -15.45
N TYR A 62 22.76 -11.15 -14.54
CA TYR A 62 22.81 -10.59 -13.19
C TYR A 62 22.85 -9.07 -13.22
N GLN A 63 23.71 -8.49 -14.05
CA GLN A 63 23.91 -7.04 -14.12
C GLN A 63 22.65 -6.32 -14.59
N ARG A 64 21.94 -6.88 -15.57
CA ARG A 64 20.66 -6.33 -16.06
C ARG A 64 19.58 -6.37 -14.97
N ILE A 65 19.44 -7.51 -14.29
CA ILE A 65 18.48 -7.68 -13.18
C ILE A 65 18.84 -6.74 -12.03
N HIS A 66 20.12 -6.68 -11.66
CA HIS A 66 20.64 -5.82 -10.61
C HIS A 66 20.33 -4.36 -10.92
N ASN A 67 20.65 -3.87 -12.11
CA ASN A 67 20.43 -2.47 -12.47
C ASN A 67 18.95 -2.09 -12.38
N TYR A 68 18.03 -2.93 -12.89
CA TYR A 68 16.59 -2.67 -12.80
C TYR A 68 16.06 -2.50 -11.37
N TYR A 69 16.62 -3.25 -10.41
CA TYR A 69 16.18 -3.19 -9.00
C TYR A 69 17.01 -2.26 -8.12
N CYS A 70 18.28 -2.01 -8.45
CA CYS A 70 19.24 -1.39 -7.54
C CYS A 70 19.44 0.11 -7.80
N GLN A 71 19.19 0.60 -9.03
CA GLN A 71 19.60 1.95 -9.44
C GLN A 71 19.11 3.10 -8.56
N ASP A 72 17.94 3.00 -7.88
CA ASP A 72 17.45 4.02 -6.94
C ASP A 72 16.37 3.54 -5.94
N LYS A 73 16.14 2.21 -5.84
CA LYS A 73 14.90 1.68 -5.25
C LYS A 73 15.01 1.13 -3.84
N TRP A 74 16.20 0.81 -3.34
CA TRP A 74 16.37 0.47 -1.92
C TRP A 74 15.80 1.60 -1.04
N TYR A 75 16.16 2.83 -1.38
CA TYR A 75 15.64 4.03 -0.74
C TYR A 75 14.12 4.16 -0.88
N SER A 76 13.53 3.76 -2.00
CA SER A 76 12.06 3.78 -2.19
C SER A 76 11.32 2.75 -1.34
N LYS A 77 11.84 1.51 -1.21
CA LYS A 77 11.26 0.50 -0.31
C LYS A 77 11.39 0.92 1.15
N PHE A 78 12.56 1.42 1.53
CA PHE A 78 12.81 1.95 2.87
C PHE A 78 11.93 3.18 3.17
N LYS A 79 11.77 4.11 2.22
CA LYS A 79 10.90 5.27 2.36
C LYS A 79 9.42 4.88 2.50
N ALA A 80 8.96 3.86 1.78
CA ALA A 80 7.61 3.32 1.97
C ALA A 80 7.41 2.74 3.39
N TYR A 81 8.42 2.02 3.91
CA TYR A 81 8.41 1.55 5.30
C TYR A 81 8.37 2.70 6.30
N ILE A 82 9.23 3.71 6.15
CA ILE A 82 9.23 4.91 7.01
C ILE A 82 7.86 5.62 6.97
N ASN A 83 7.23 5.73 5.80
CA ASN A 83 5.91 6.34 5.67
C ASN A 83 4.81 5.52 6.36
N LYS A 84 4.89 4.18 6.32
CA LYS A 84 3.99 3.32 7.11
C LYS A 84 4.14 3.60 8.60
N GLN A 85 5.38 3.65 9.09
CA GLN A 85 5.65 3.96 10.51
C GLN A 85 5.13 5.35 10.91
N LYS A 86 5.31 6.36 10.05
CA LYS A 86 4.75 7.71 10.26
C LYS A 86 3.22 7.71 10.27
N GLY A 87 2.59 6.99 9.35
CA GLY A 87 1.13 6.84 9.30
C GLY A 87 0.59 6.21 10.58
N THR A 88 1.18 5.09 11.03
CA THR A 88 0.81 4.45 12.29
C THR A 88 1.01 5.39 13.48
N ARG A 89 2.16 6.06 13.57
CA ARG A 89 2.44 7.03 14.65
C ARG A 89 1.40 8.15 14.69
N GLU A 90 1.01 8.68 13.54
CA GLU A 90 0.00 9.73 13.43
C GLU A 90 -1.39 9.23 13.85
N ILE A 91 -1.75 7.99 13.51
CA ILE A 91 -3.00 7.36 13.97
C ILE A 91 -2.99 7.20 15.49
N VAL A 92 -1.92 6.63 16.05
CA VAL A 92 -1.75 6.48 17.50
C VAL A 92 -1.89 7.83 18.20
N LYS A 93 -1.22 8.87 17.69
CA LYS A 93 -1.35 10.25 18.20
C LYS A 93 -2.78 10.77 18.15
N ARG A 94 -3.55 10.49 17.11
CA ARG A 94 -4.96 10.92 17.04
C ARG A 94 -5.86 10.17 18.01
N LEU A 95 -5.58 8.89 18.24
CA LEU A 95 -6.35 8.03 19.13
C LEU A 95 -6.13 8.40 20.60
N PHE A 96 -4.87 8.53 21.00
CA PHE A 96 -4.49 8.67 22.40
C PHE A 96 -4.12 10.09 22.82
N ASP A 97 -3.56 10.90 21.91
CA ASP A 97 -3.20 12.28 22.25
C ASP A 97 -4.37 13.23 21.96
N ASN A 98 -4.47 14.31 22.77
CA ASN A 98 -5.45 15.39 22.59
C ASN A 98 -5.08 16.27 21.38
N SER A 99 -5.12 15.68 20.18
CA SER A 99 -4.95 16.36 18.90
C SER A 99 -5.80 17.64 18.84
N LYS A 100 -5.14 18.81 18.84
CA LYS A 100 -5.78 20.14 18.73
C LYS A 100 -6.65 20.27 17.47
N LYS A 101 -6.41 19.48 16.42
CA LYS A 101 -7.17 19.50 15.16
C LYS A 101 -8.58 18.88 15.28
N TYR A 102 -8.79 17.99 16.25
CA TYR A 102 -10.04 17.24 16.43
C TYR A 102 -10.53 17.25 17.90
N GLY A 103 -10.04 18.19 18.70
CA GLY A 103 -10.55 18.43 20.05
C GLY A 103 -11.99 18.94 19.98
N THR A 104 -12.75 18.81 21.05
CA THR A 104 -14.14 19.33 21.10
C THR A 104 -14.24 20.83 20.78
N SER A 105 -13.14 21.57 20.94
CA SER A 105 -12.98 22.99 20.61
C SER A 105 -12.41 23.28 19.21
N SER A 106 -12.13 22.27 18.38
CA SER A 106 -11.54 22.49 17.06
C SER A 106 -12.61 22.83 16.02
N THR A 107 -12.63 24.09 15.58
CA THR A 107 -13.48 24.61 14.49
C THR A 107 -13.04 24.12 13.11
N VAL A 108 -12.70 22.83 12.95
CA VAL A 108 -12.38 22.26 11.64
C VAL A 108 -13.66 21.65 11.08
N GLY A 109 -14.46 22.51 10.41
CA GLY A 109 -15.72 22.09 9.80
C GLY A 109 -16.82 23.14 9.73
N ALA A 110 -16.63 24.36 10.24
CA ALA A 110 -17.57 25.46 10.03
C ALA A 110 -17.40 26.03 8.60
N LYS A 111 -17.67 25.20 7.60
CA LYS A 111 -17.96 25.67 6.24
C LYS A 111 -19.47 25.87 6.19
N ASN A 112 -19.89 27.12 6.03
CA ASN A 112 -21.29 27.49 5.81
C ASN A 112 -21.94 26.50 4.83
N GLN A 113 -22.86 25.66 5.31
CA GLN A 113 -23.70 24.86 4.44
C GLN A 113 -24.68 25.83 3.77
N ASN A 114 -24.42 26.12 2.49
CA ASN A 114 -25.36 26.81 1.62
C ASN A 114 -26.52 25.82 1.33
N PRO A 115 -27.80 26.19 1.56
CA PRO A 115 -28.90 25.23 1.58
C PRO A 115 -29.34 24.67 0.22
N ASN A 116 -28.83 25.18 -0.91
CA ASN A 116 -29.36 24.83 -2.23
C ASN A 116 -28.30 24.32 -3.21
N LYS A 117 -27.95 23.02 -3.20
CA LYS A 117 -27.55 22.24 -4.39
C LYS A 117 -27.77 20.74 -4.13
N SER A 118 -28.77 20.14 -4.78
CA SER A 118 -28.92 18.68 -4.85
C SER A 118 -27.72 18.09 -5.61
N LYS A 119 -26.92 17.28 -4.94
CA LYS A 119 -25.92 16.43 -5.58
C LYS A 119 -26.47 15.02 -5.58
N HIS A 120 -26.63 14.45 -6.77
CA HIS A 120 -27.02 13.06 -6.93
C HIS A 120 -25.97 12.16 -6.28
N ALA A 121 -26.39 11.39 -5.27
CA ALA A 121 -25.58 10.33 -4.68
C ALA A 121 -25.93 8.99 -5.37
N PRO A 122 -24.95 8.13 -5.68
CA PRO A 122 -25.24 6.75 -6.04
C PRO A 122 -25.74 6.00 -4.81
N LEU A 123 -26.76 5.17 -4.98
CA LEU A 123 -27.25 4.29 -3.92
C LEU A 123 -26.17 3.25 -3.53
N PRO A 124 -26.08 2.87 -2.25
CA PRO A 124 -25.18 1.81 -1.82
C PRO A 124 -25.59 0.46 -2.44
N PRO A 125 -24.63 -0.47 -2.64
CA PRO A 125 -24.94 -1.79 -3.17
C PRO A 125 -25.92 -2.54 -2.26
N LEU A 126 -26.92 -3.16 -2.89
CA LEU A 126 -27.91 -4.01 -2.23
C LEU A 126 -27.19 -5.16 -1.48
N ASN A 127 -27.48 -5.31 -0.20
CA ASN A 127 -26.95 -6.38 0.65
C ASN A 127 -27.38 -7.75 0.11
N GLY A 128 -26.51 -8.37 -0.70
CA GLY A 128 -26.50 -9.80 -0.91
C GLY A 128 -25.89 -10.48 0.32
N SER A 129 -26.69 -11.26 1.02
CA SER A 129 -26.30 -12.10 2.14
C SER A 129 -25.09 -12.98 1.81
N GLY A 130 -23.99 -12.83 2.56
CA GLY A 130 -22.80 -13.65 2.43
C GLY A 130 -21.90 -13.51 3.66
N SER A 131 -22.24 -14.27 4.69
CA SER A 131 -21.48 -14.47 5.92
C SER A 131 -19.99 -14.69 5.67
N LEU A 132 -19.14 -13.85 6.26
CA LEU A 132 -17.88 -14.26 6.91
C LEU A 132 -17.57 -13.26 8.02
N ARG A 133 -18.09 -13.52 9.23
CA ARG A 133 -17.42 -13.07 10.46
C ARG A 133 -16.03 -13.69 10.45
N SER A 134 -14.99 -12.87 10.38
CA SER A 134 -13.66 -13.29 10.82
C SER A 134 -13.28 -12.37 11.97
N GLU A 135 -13.74 -12.75 13.16
CA GLU A 135 -13.25 -12.21 14.43
C GLU A 135 -11.75 -12.52 14.53
N MET A 136 -10.90 -11.50 14.69
CA MET A 136 -9.52 -11.68 15.12
C MET A 136 -9.54 -12.08 16.60
N VAL A 137 -9.54 -13.38 16.88
CA VAL A 137 -9.24 -13.92 18.20
C VAL A 137 -7.72 -13.90 18.37
N LEU A 138 -7.26 -13.10 19.33
CA LEU A 138 -5.87 -13.01 19.74
C LEU A 138 -5.56 -14.19 20.65
N PHE A 139 -4.85 -15.22 20.16
CA PHE A 139 -4.24 -16.22 21.04
C PHE A 139 -2.90 -15.68 21.54
N VAL A 140 -2.90 -15.27 22.80
CA VAL A 140 -1.69 -15.23 23.64
C VAL A 140 -1.53 -16.62 24.23
N GLN A 141 -0.41 -17.28 23.99
CA GLN A 141 0.15 -18.20 24.98
C GLN A 141 1.65 -18.36 24.79
N VAL A 142 2.34 -17.86 25.83
CA VAL A 142 3.67 -18.15 26.41
C VAL A 142 4.86 -18.32 25.47
#